data_AF-A0AAD5D198-F1
#
_entry.id   AF-A0AAD5D198-F1
#
_cell.length_a   1.000
_cell.length_b   1.000
_cell.length_c   1.000
_cell.angle_alpha   90.00
_cell.angle_beta   90.00
_cell.angle_gamma   90.00
#
_symmetry.space_group_name_H-M   'P 1'
#
loop_
_entity.id
_entity.type
_entity.pdbx_description
1 polymer ?
#
loop_
_entity_poly.entity_id
_entity_poly.type
_entity_poly.pdbx_seq_one_letter_code
_entity_poly.pdbx_strand_id
1 'polypeptide(L)'
;MRNTIKDDKIGSKLAADDKKKVEDAVEQAVQWLDANQLAEVEEFEDKMKELEGICNPIIAKMYQGSGGVPDMDAGGPTPTADGNGAGPKIEEVD
;
A
#
# COMPACT_ATOMS: atom_id res chain seq x y z
N MET A 1 4.87 -3.88 -3.10
CA MET A 1 5.09 -4.41 -1.73
C MET A 1 6.53 -4.83 -1.44
N ARG A 2 7.05 -5.92 -2.04
CA ARG A 2 8.42 -6.39 -1.72
C ARG A 2 9.50 -5.31 -1.85
N ASN A 3 9.44 -4.50 -2.90
CA ASN A 3 10.40 -3.42 -3.11
C ASN A 3 10.22 -2.28 -2.09
N THR A 4 8.96 -1.97 -1.76
CA THR A 4 8.59 -0.94 -0.78
C THR A 4 9.22 -1.21 0.59
N ILE A 5 9.17 -2.45 1.09
CA ILE A 5 9.74 -2.80 2.41
C ILE A 5 11.27 -2.99 2.40
N LYS A 6 11.86 -3.16 1.21
CA LYS A 6 13.31 -3.27 1.01
C LYS A 6 13.97 -1.92 0.76
N ASP A 7 13.18 -0.89 0.44
CA ASP A 7 13.67 0.48 0.38
C ASP A 7 14.09 0.93 1.78
N ASP A 8 15.33 1.39 1.94
CA ASP A 8 15.87 1.73 3.25
C ASP A 8 15.10 2.86 3.94
N LYS A 9 14.52 3.82 3.19
CA LYS A 9 13.77 4.94 3.77
C LYS A 9 12.43 4.50 4.34
N ILE A 10 11.85 3.45 3.77
CA ILE A 10 10.55 2.90 4.19
C ILE A 10 10.75 1.76 5.19
N GLY A 11 11.60 0.79 4.87
CA GLY A 11 11.89 -0.37 5.70
C GLY A 11 12.45 -0.03 7.08
N SER A 12 13.19 1.08 7.22
CA SER A 12 13.68 1.55 8.53
C SER A 12 12.61 2.16 9.43
N LYS A 13 11.45 2.55 8.87
CA LYS A 13 10.31 3.10 9.61
C LYS A 13 9.32 2.02 10.07
N LEU A 14 9.49 0.79 9.59
CA LEU A 14 8.66 -0.34 9.97
C LEU A 14 9.25 -1.04 11.20
N ALA A 15 8.37 -1.47 12.11
CA ALA A 15 8.78 -2.38 13.17
C ALA A 15 9.32 -3.68 12.57
N ALA A 16 10.33 -4.29 13.21
CA ALA A 16 10.94 -5.53 12.73
C ALA A 16 9.90 -6.65 12.54
N ASP A 17 8.94 -6.76 13.45
CA ASP A 17 7.85 -7.73 13.37
C ASP A 17 6.92 -7.47 12.18
N ASP A 18 6.56 -6.21 11.94
CA ASP A 18 5.73 -5.81 10.80
C ASP A 18 6.46 -6.07 9.48
N LYS A 19 7.77 -5.75 9.42
CA LYS A 19 8.61 -6.05 8.24
C LYS A 19 8.64 -7.54 7.96
N LYS A 20 8.92 -8.36 8.98
CA LYS A 20 8.93 -9.82 8.86
C LYS A 20 7.57 -10.35 8.38
N LYS A 21 6.48 -9.84 8.94
CA LYS A 21 5.12 -10.25 8.55
C LYS A 21 4.82 -9.97 7.08
N VAL A 22 5.27 -8.83 6.53
CA VAL A 22 5.12 -8.53 5.10
C VAL A 22 6.02 -9.42 4.25
N GLU A 23 7.27 -9.66 4.67
CA GLU A 23 8.19 -10.55 3.95
C GLU A 23 7.61 -11.97 3.85
N ASP A 24 7.17 -12.53 4.97
CA ASP A 24 6.57 -13.86 5.05
C ASP A 24 5.29 -13.95 4.20
N ALA A 25 4.41 -12.94 4.24
CA ALA A 25 3.18 -12.92 3.45
C ALA A 25 3.46 -12.86 1.94
N VAL A 26 4.42 -12.04 1.52
CA VAL A 26 4.82 -11.94 0.11
C VAL A 26 5.44 -13.26 -0.36
N GLU A 27 6.27 -13.90 0.47
CA GLU A 27 6.87 -15.19 0.12
C GLU A 27 5.83 -16.30 0.01
N GLN A 28 4.87 -16.37 0.93
CA GLN A 28 3.73 -17.30 0.82
C GLN A 28 2.88 -17.04 -0.42
N ALA A 29 2.63 -15.78 -0.78
CA ALA A 29 1.91 -15.44 -2.00
C ALA A 29 2.67 -15.90 -3.25
N VAL A 30 4.00 -15.72 -3.31
CA VAL A 30 4.82 -16.21 -4.44
C VAL A 30 4.78 -17.73 -4.53
N GLN A 31 4.96 -18.44 -3.41
CA GLN A 31 4.87 -19.91 -3.39
C GLN A 31 3.48 -20.40 -3.84
N TRP A 32 2.43 -19.70 -3.42
CA TRP A 32 1.08 -20.00 -3.87
C TRP A 32 0.93 -19.78 -5.38
N LEU A 33 1.42 -18.65 -5.93
CA LEU A 33 1.37 -18.38 -7.37
C LEU A 33 2.13 -19.44 -8.19
N ASP A 34 3.29 -19.88 -7.71
CA ASP A 34 4.10 -20.91 -8.37
C ASP A 34 3.37 -22.26 -8.41
N ALA A 35 2.63 -22.60 -7.34
CA ALA A 35 1.86 -23.84 -7.25
C ALA A 35 0.49 -23.78 -7.94
N ASN A 36 -0.05 -22.59 -8.15
CA ASN A 36 -1.44 -22.37 -8.59
C ASN A 36 -1.52 -21.52 -9.88
N GLN A 37 -0.61 -21.76 -10.83
CA GLN A 37 -0.55 -21.01 -12.10
C GLN A 37 -1.82 -21.10 -12.98
N LEU A 38 -2.67 -22.10 -12.74
CA LEU A 38 -3.92 -22.34 -13.45
C LEU A 38 -5.16 -22.11 -12.56
N ALA A 39 -5.00 -21.41 -11.43
CA ALA A 39 -6.11 -21.05 -10.56
C ALA A 39 -7.14 -20.17 -11.29
N GLU A 40 -8.35 -20.14 -10.76
CA GLU A 40 -9.39 -19.27 -11.28
C GLU A 40 -9.17 -17.81 -10.84
N VAL A 41 -9.79 -16.87 -11.57
CA VAL A 41 -9.68 -15.44 -11.28
C VAL A 41 -10.10 -15.14 -9.83
N GLU A 42 -11.16 -15.80 -9.34
CA GLU A 42 -11.64 -15.63 -7.96
C GLU A 42 -10.57 -16.03 -6.93
N GLU A 43 -9.83 -17.10 -7.17
CA GLU A 43 -8.76 -17.56 -6.28
C GLU A 43 -7.56 -16.60 -6.29
N PHE A 44 -7.20 -16.05 -7.45
CA PHE A 44 -6.16 -15.02 -7.55
C PHE A 44 -6.57 -13.73 -6.83
N GLU A 45 -7.83 -13.30 -6.98
CA GLU A 45 -8.36 -12.13 -6.28
C GLU A 45 -8.38 -12.33 -4.76
N ASP A 46 -8.78 -13.51 -4.29
CA ASP A 46 -8.78 -13.82 -2.86
C ASP A 46 -7.37 -13.84 -2.29
N LYS A 47 -6.41 -14.43 -3.02
CA LYS A 47 -5.00 -14.39 -2.60
C LYS A 47 -4.43 -12.97 -2.58
N MET A 48 -4.81 -12.14 -3.55
CA MET A 48 -4.44 -10.73 -3.59
C MET A 48 -5.02 -9.97 -2.38
N LYS A 49 -6.32 -10.14 -2.09
CA LYS A 49 -6.99 -9.51 -0.93
C LYS A 49 -6.36 -9.95 0.39
N GLU A 50 -5.98 -11.21 0.53
CA GLU A 50 -5.28 -11.73 1.71
C GLU A 50 -3.94 -10.99 1.93
N LEU A 51 -3.14 -10.86 0.86
CA LEU A 51 -1.87 -10.14 0.91
C LEU A 51 -2.06 -8.66 1.24
N GLU A 52 -3.02 -8.00 0.59
CA GLU A 52 -3.36 -6.59 0.84
C GLU A 52 -3.87 -6.37 2.27
N GLY A 53 -4.68 -7.28 2.80
CA GLY A 53 -5.19 -7.23 4.18
C GLY A 53 -4.08 -7.24 5.23
N ILE A 54 -2.93 -7.82 4.90
CA ILE A 54 -1.73 -7.78 5.74
C ILE A 54 -0.92 -6.50 5.50
N CYS A 55 -0.71 -6.12 4.24
CA CYS A 55 0.19 -5.04 3.85
C CYS A 55 -0.37 -3.64 4.13
N ASN A 56 -1.63 -3.41 3.79
CA ASN A 56 -2.29 -2.10 3.89
C ASN A 56 -2.30 -1.53 5.33
N PRO A 57 -2.68 -2.27 6.39
CA PRO A 57 -2.66 -1.71 7.74
C PRO A 57 -1.23 -1.39 8.23
N ILE A 58 -0.22 -2.10 7.75
CA ILE A 58 1.19 -1.86 8.10
C ILE A 58 1.69 -0.56 7.44
N ILE A 59 1.38 -0.39 6.15
CA ILE A 59 1.69 0.84 5.42
C ILE A 59 0.96 2.03 6.04
N ALA A 60 -0.33 1.90 6.35
CA ALA A 60 -1.10 2.96 7.00
C ALA A 60 -0.47 3.40 8.33
N LYS A 61 -0.09 2.44 9.19
CA LYS A 61 0.62 2.72 10.45
C LYS A 61 1.94 3.47 10.23
N MET A 62 2.70 3.12 9.20
CA MET A 62 3.95 3.81 8.87
C MET A 62 3.72 5.29 8.52
N TYR A 63 2.69 5.59 7.71
CA TYR A 63 2.34 6.97 7.37
C TYR A 63 1.80 7.75 8.56
N GLN A 64 1.02 7.11 9.44
CA GLN A 64 0.47 7.76 10.64
C GLN A 64 1.52 7.99 11.73
N GLY A 65 2.44 7.05 11.94
CA GLY A 65 3.50 7.15 12.96
C GLY A 65 4.63 8.12 12.61
N SER A 66 4.72 8.53 11.34
CA SER A 66 5.75 9.47 10.86
C SER A 66 5.39 10.94 11.08
N GLY A 67 4.24 11.26 11.70
CA GLY A 67 3.85 12.63 12.01
C GLY A 67 3.79 13.52 10.76
N GLY A 68 2.72 13.41 9.98
CA GLY A 68 2.35 14.39 8.96
C GLY A 68 3.50 14.76 8.00
N VAL A 69 3.85 13.87 7.09
CA VAL A 69 4.51 14.28 5.86
C VAL A 69 3.50 14.14 4.71
N PRO A 70 2.80 15.23 4.34
CA PRO A 70 2.00 15.27 3.13
C PRO A 70 2.96 15.49 1.97
N ASP A 71 3.71 14.46 1.58
CA ASP A 71 4.36 14.42 0.27
C ASP A 71 4.88 13.01 0.03
N MET A 72 4.00 12.14 -0.45
CA MET A 72 4.45 11.08 -1.34
C MET A 72 3.45 11.03 -2.48
N ASP A 73 3.71 11.91 -3.45
CA ASP A 73 3.31 11.79 -4.85
C ASP A 73 3.62 10.37 -5.34
N ALA A 74 2.70 9.46 -5.04
CA ALA A 74 2.63 8.10 -5.54
C ALA A 74 1.17 7.82 -5.91
N GLY A 75 0.67 8.57 -6.89
CA GLY A 75 -0.23 8.05 -7.92
C GLY A 75 -1.56 7.42 -7.49
N GLY A 76 -2.26 7.94 -6.48
CA GLY A 76 -3.64 7.51 -6.21
C GLY A 76 -4.43 8.51 -5.36
N PRO A 77 -5.70 8.82 -5.69
CA PRO A 77 -6.47 9.83 -4.98
C PRO A 77 -6.85 9.30 -3.59
N THR A 78 -6.25 9.86 -2.54
CA THR A 78 -6.77 9.70 -1.17
C THR A 78 -7.99 10.61 -1.00
N PRO A 79 -9.16 10.09 -0.57
CA PRO A 79 -10.30 10.92 -0.25
C PRO A 79 -10.08 11.50 1.15
N THR A 80 -9.53 12.70 1.25
CA THR A 80 -9.63 13.50 2.47
C THR A 80 -10.92 14.32 2.41
N ALA A 81 -11.97 13.77 3.03
CA ALA A 81 -13.08 14.58 3.49
C ALA A 81 -12.58 15.47 4.64
N ASP A 82 -12.69 16.79 4.47
CA ASP A 82 -13.41 17.70 5.38
C ASP A 82 -12.90 19.16 5.25
N GLY A 83 -13.84 20.06 4.96
CA GLY A 83 -13.83 21.41 5.54
C GLY A 83 -13.19 22.54 4.72
N ASN A 84 -14.05 23.30 4.03
CA ASN A 84 -13.95 24.74 3.75
C ASN A 84 -12.64 25.34 3.18
N GLY A 85 -12.70 25.78 1.93
CA GLY A 85 -12.01 27.02 1.52
C GLY A 85 -11.43 27.03 0.11
N ALA A 86 -12.10 27.77 -0.78
CA ALA A 86 -11.57 28.35 -2.03
C ALA A 86 -10.99 27.37 -3.08
N GLY A 87 -11.86 26.95 -4.02
CA GLY A 87 -11.41 26.32 -5.27
C GLY A 87 -10.59 27.29 -6.13
N PRO A 88 -9.51 26.83 -6.79
CA PRO A 88 -8.83 27.61 -7.82
C PRO A 88 -9.73 27.75 -9.05
N LYS A 89 -9.83 28.97 -9.58
CA LYS A 89 -10.66 29.30 -10.75
C LYS A 89 -10.13 28.58 -11.98
N ILE A 90 -10.99 27.81 -12.63
CA ILE A 90 -10.79 27.37 -14.01
C ILE A 90 -10.92 28.60 -14.92
N GLU A 91 -9.83 29.04 -15.54
CA GLU A 91 -9.92 29.89 -16.72
C GLU A 91 -10.41 29.01 -17.87
N GLU A 92 -11.64 29.26 -18.30
CA GLU A 92 -12.16 28.77 -19.56
C GLU A 92 -11.26 29.31 -20.67
N VAL A 93 -10.55 28.43 -21.36
CA VAL A 93 -9.94 28.76 -22.64
C VAL A 93 -10.93 28.34 -23.72
N ASP A 94 -11.46 29.36 -24.39
CA ASP A 94 -12.25 29.29 -25.63
C ASP A 94 -11.48 28.58 -26.76
#